data_AF-A0A8D0PD96-F1
#
_entry.id   AF-A0A8D0PD96-F1
#
_cell.length_a   1.000
_cell.length_b   1.000
_cell.length_c   1.000
_cell.angle_alpha   90.00
_cell.angle_beta   90.00
_cell.angle_gamma   90.00
#
_symmetry.space_group_name_H-M   'P 1'
#
loop_
_entity.id
_entity.type
_entity.pdbx_description
1 polymer ?
#
loop_
_entity_poly.entity_id
_entity_poly.type
_entity_poly.pdbx_seq_one_letter_code
_entity_poly.pdbx_strand_id
1 'polypeptide(L)'
;AGRRLRYRMLSKCRNFRGERERRGYQLAVTRRKEEEPSSSSIYNLNDPWTPTLDFTDFINNETIAGQDLVAGVTAGFLHIPHAEDIPNTVTVANSVGFFLRPYNFFDQDPSINSADSIYFREDQDPGACDVNPLACLSEAAACAPDLPAFSHGGFFHN
;
A
#
# COMPACT_ATOMS: atom_id res chain seq x y z
N ALA A 1 1.92 18.65 -15.44
CA ALA A 1 3.23 18.00 -15.19
C ALA A 1 3.04 16.87 -14.18
N GLY A 2 2.93 15.62 -14.65
CA GLY A 2 2.66 14.47 -13.80
C GLY A 2 3.89 14.10 -12.97
N ARG A 3 3.86 14.37 -11.66
CA ARG A 3 4.87 13.86 -10.73
C ARG A 3 4.50 12.40 -10.42
N ARG A 4 5.16 11.45 -11.07
CA ARG A 4 4.96 10.02 -10.83
C ARG A 4 5.79 9.62 -9.60
N LEU A 5 5.14 9.56 -8.44
CA LEU A 5 5.71 8.93 -7.25
C LEU A 5 5.85 7.43 -7.51
N ARG A 6 7.08 6.92 -7.51
CA ARG A 6 7.35 5.49 -7.50
C ARG A 6 7.80 5.08 -6.11
N TYR A 7 7.06 4.17 -5.50
CA TYR A 7 7.40 3.56 -4.22
C TYR A 7 7.80 2.10 -4.44
N ARG A 8 8.65 1.57 -3.56
CA ARG A 8 9.05 0.16 -3.56
C ARG A 8 8.84 -0.43 -2.18
N MET A 9 7.98 -1.44 -2.11
CA MET A 9 7.71 -2.21 -0.90
C MET A 9 8.25 -3.61 -1.11
N LEU A 10 9.20 -4.02 -0.26
CA LEU A 10 9.71 -5.39 -0.24
C LEU A 10 9.72 -5.88 1.22
N SER A 11 8.92 -6.90 1.48
CA SER A 11 8.86 -7.62 2.74
C SER A 11 9.77 -8.85 2.65
N LYS A 12 10.88 -8.87 3.40
CA LYS A 12 11.68 -10.09 3.58
C LYS A 12 12.26 -10.20 4.98
N CYS A 13 12.19 -11.42 5.50
CA CYS A 13 12.61 -11.84 6.83
C CYS A 13 13.65 -12.96 6.73
N ARG A 14 14.90 -12.69 7.16
CA ARG A 14 15.69 -13.57 8.03
C ARG A 14 16.91 -12.88 8.67
N ASN A 15 17.43 -13.52 9.71
CA ASN A 15 18.38 -13.03 10.71
C ASN A 15 19.84 -13.01 10.23
N PHE A 16 20.21 -12.16 9.29
CA PHE A 16 21.64 -12.01 8.96
C PHE A 16 22.06 -10.57 8.60
N ARG A 17 23.37 -10.28 8.67
CA ARG A 17 23.95 -8.93 8.78
C ARG A 17 23.60 -8.02 7.59
N GLY A 18 23.71 -8.49 6.35
CA GLY A 18 23.41 -7.75 5.11
C GLY A 18 21.92 -7.57 4.79
N GLU A 19 21.00 -8.17 5.55
CA GLU A 19 19.56 -7.87 5.47
C GLU A 19 19.08 -6.95 6.61
N ARG A 20 19.92 -6.69 7.62
CA ARG A 20 19.61 -5.80 8.76
C ARG A 20 19.66 -4.32 8.39
N GLU A 21 20.36 -3.96 7.33
CA GLU A 21 20.70 -2.56 7.07
C GLU A 21 19.49 -1.71 6.69
N ARG A 22 18.57 -2.24 5.88
CA ARG A 22 17.27 -1.59 5.64
C ARG A 22 16.38 -1.56 6.88
N ARG A 23 16.42 -2.59 7.74
CA ARG A 23 15.60 -2.68 8.96
C ARG A 23 15.98 -1.62 10.01
N GLY A 24 17.16 -1.02 9.90
CA GLY A 24 17.55 0.14 10.71
C GLY A 24 16.74 1.40 10.42
N TYR A 25 16.06 1.46 9.28
CA TYR A 25 15.30 2.64 8.84
C TYR A 25 13.81 2.33 8.79
N GLN A 26 13.00 3.17 9.43
CA GLN A 26 11.54 3.18 9.23
C GLN A 26 11.18 3.73 7.84
N LEU A 27 11.91 4.77 7.43
CA LEU A 27 11.80 5.46 6.15
C LEU A 27 13.19 5.96 5.75
N ALA A 28 13.52 5.82 4.47
CA ALA A 28 14.66 6.47 3.85
C ALA A 28 14.23 7.08 2.51
N VAL A 29 14.80 8.23 2.16
CA VAL A 29 14.55 8.92 0.89
C VAL A 29 15.88 9.05 0.17
N THR A 30 15.96 8.50 -1.04
CA THR A 30 17.17 8.49 -1.87
C THR A 30 16.88 9.09 -3.24
N ARG A 31 17.92 9.54 -3.93
CA ARG A 31 17.83 9.92 -5.33
C ARG A 31 17.60 8.67 -6.17
N ARG A 32 16.67 8.73 -7.13
CA ARG A 32 16.44 7.63 -8.05
C ARG A 32 17.64 7.45 -8.99
N LYS A 33 18.16 6.22 -9.06
CA LYS A 33 19.16 5.77 -10.03
C LYS A 33 18.68 4.50 -10.73
N GLU A 34 19.07 4.29 -11.98
CA GLU A 34 18.69 3.06 -12.71
C GLU A 34 19.54 1.87 -12.24
N GLU A 35 20.76 2.13 -11.75
CA GLU A 35 21.70 1.19 -11.15
C GLU A 35 21.27 0.70 -9.75
N GLU A 36 20.28 1.37 -9.13
CA GLU A 36 19.68 1.00 -7.84
C GLU A 36 18.23 0.51 -8.02
N PRO A 37 17.98 -0.57 -8.79
CA PRO A 37 16.63 -0.99 -9.15
C PRO A 37 15.92 -1.79 -8.06
N SER A 38 16.59 -2.17 -6.97
CA SER A 38 16.02 -2.97 -5.89
C SER A 38 16.72 -2.64 -4.58
N SER A 39 16.07 -2.88 -3.44
CA SER A 39 16.67 -2.73 -2.11
C SER A 39 17.21 -4.05 -1.54
N SER A 40 17.24 -5.12 -2.35
CA SER A 40 17.71 -6.45 -1.98
C SER A 40 17.95 -7.31 -3.24
N SER A 41 18.71 -8.39 -3.09
CA SER A 41 18.93 -9.40 -4.12
C SER A 41 18.48 -10.79 -3.63
N ILE A 42 18.13 -11.68 -4.55
CA ILE A 42 17.84 -13.09 -4.21
C ILE A 42 19.05 -13.80 -3.56
N TYR A 43 20.26 -13.34 -3.88
CA TYR A 43 21.51 -13.94 -3.39
C TYR A 43 21.87 -13.50 -1.96
N ASN A 44 21.34 -12.37 -1.48
CA ASN A 44 21.56 -11.89 -0.11
C ASN A 44 21.05 -12.87 0.95
N LEU A 45 20.08 -13.74 0.60
CA LEU A 45 19.57 -14.75 1.52
C LEU A 45 20.63 -15.81 1.87
N ASN A 46 21.45 -16.18 0.89
CA ASN A 46 22.40 -17.29 1.02
C ASN A 46 23.77 -16.81 1.53
N ASP A 47 24.19 -15.60 1.12
CA ASP A 47 25.37 -14.94 1.68
C ASP A 47 25.03 -13.52 2.14
N PRO A 48 24.57 -13.38 3.38
CA PRO A 48 24.25 -12.09 3.97
C PRO A 48 25.45 -11.41 4.62
N TRP A 49 26.64 -12.02 4.72
CA TRP A 49 27.82 -11.32 5.26
C TRP A 49 28.51 -10.50 4.18
N THR A 50 28.41 -10.95 2.94
CA THR A 50 28.87 -10.27 1.72
C THR A 50 27.67 -10.07 0.80
N PRO A 51 26.73 -9.17 1.14
CA PRO A 51 25.51 -8.99 0.37
C PRO A 51 25.84 -8.56 -1.06
N THR A 52 25.13 -9.13 -2.05
CA THR A 52 25.27 -8.72 -3.45
C THR A 52 24.77 -7.29 -3.68
N LEU A 53 23.83 -6.84 -2.85
CA LEU A 53 23.28 -5.49 -2.87
C LEU A 53 23.02 -5.04 -1.44
N ASP A 54 23.63 -3.93 -1.04
CA ASP A 54 23.38 -3.28 0.25
C ASP A 54 22.53 -2.02 0.09
N PHE A 55 21.56 -1.83 0.98
CA PHE A 55 20.68 -0.67 0.93
C PHE A 55 21.34 0.59 1.50
N THR A 56 22.30 0.46 2.42
CA THR A 56 22.98 1.62 3.01
C THR A 56 23.85 2.36 2.02
N ASP A 57 24.35 1.68 0.98
CA ASP A 57 25.09 2.28 -0.12
C ASP A 57 24.27 3.35 -0.86
N PHE A 58 22.94 3.29 -0.82
CA PHE A 58 22.06 4.28 -1.44
C PHE A 58 21.99 5.59 -0.63
N ILE A 59 22.44 5.56 0.63
CA ILE A 59 22.47 6.72 1.55
C ILE A 59 23.90 7.27 1.57
N ASN A 60 24.27 7.97 0.51
CA ASN A 60 25.66 8.34 0.23
C ASN A 60 25.91 9.87 0.20
N ASN A 61 25.21 10.63 1.06
CA ASN A 61 25.33 12.09 1.18
C ASN A 61 25.05 12.89 -0.12
N GLU A 62 24.27 12.31 -1.04
CA GLU A 62 23.79 13.00 -2.23
C GLU A 62 22.69 14.02 -1.92
N THR A 63 22.60 15.07 -2.74
CA THR A 63 21.51 16.04 -2.62
C THR A 63 20.18 15.42 -3.04
N ILE A 64 19.15 15.62 -2.21
CA ILE A 64 17.77 15.23 -2.49
C ILE A 64 16.91 16.42 -2.96
N ALA A 65 17.44 17.64 -2.89
CA ALA A 65 16.70 18.83 -3.26
C ALA A 65 16.52 18.91 -4.79
N GLY A 66 15.27 18.96 -5.25
CA GLY A 66 14.93 19.13 -6.67
C GLY A 66 15.29 17.93 -7.56
N GLN A 67 15.48 16.74 -6.99
CA GLN A 67 15.81 15.52 -7.74
C GLN A 67 14.58 14.62 -7.95
N ASP A 68 14.72 13.59 -8.80
CA ASP A 68 13.81 12.44 -8.81
C ASP A 68 14.10 11.57 -7.58
N LEU A 69 13.09 11.34 -6.74
CA LEU A 69 13.24 10.73 -5.42
C LEU A 69 12.50 9.39 -5.33
N VAL A 70 13.06 8.47 -4.55
CA VAL A 70 12.43 7.21 -4.17
C VAL A 70 12.35 7.14 -2.64
N ALA A 71 11.17 6.77 -2.13
CA ALA A 71 10.97 6.48 -0.73
C ALA A 71 11.04 4.97 -0.48
N GLY A 72 11.97 4.55 0.36
CA GLY A 72 12.06 3.20 0.92
C GLY A 72 11.37 3.13 2.27
N VAL A 73 10.21 2.48 2.35
CA VAL A 73 9.41 2.36 3.58
C VAL A 73 9.57 0.97 4.18
N THR A 74 9.82 0.89 5.48
CA THR A 74 9.87 -0.36 6.24
C THR A 74 8.67 -0.42 7.18
N ALA A 75 7.78 -1.40 6.96
CA ALA A 75 6.68 -1.71 7.87
C ALA A 75 6.83 -3.15 8.37
N GLY A 76 6.54 -3.38 9.65
CA GLY A 76 6.66 -4.68 10.31
C GLY A 76 6.19 -4.61 11.76
N PHE A 77 6.14 -5.77 12.42
CA PHE A 77 5.69 -5.92 13.80
C PHE A 77 6.43 -7.09 14.48
N LEU A 78 6.38 -7.12 15.81
CA LEU A 78 6.80 -8.28 16.61
C LEU A 78 5.63 -9.24 16.74
N HIS A 79 5.80 -10.49 16.32
CA HIS A 79 4.80 -11.55 16.51
C HIS A 79 5.28 -12.50 17.60
N ILE A 80 4.54 -12.57 18.71
CA ILE A 80 4.68 -13.62 19.73
C ILE A 80 3.46 -14.54 19.55
N PRO A 81 3.64 -15.74 18.99
CA PRO A 81 2.52 -16.63 18.73
C PRO A 81 1.79 -17.02 20.03
N HIS A 82 0.46 -17.11 19.95
CA HIS A 82 -0.38 -17.52 21.08
C HIS A 82 -1.46 -18.54 20.63
N ALA A 83 -2.28 -19.04 21.56
CA ALA A 83 -3.18 -20.17 21.30
C ALA A 83 -4.20 -19.90 20.18
N GLU A 84 -4.64 -18.65 20.08
CA GLU A 84 -5.58 -18.16 19.07
C GLU A 84 -4.97 -18.07 17.65
N ASP A 85 -3.64 -18.27 17.49
CA ASP A 85 -2.98 -18.40 16.18
C ASP A 85 -3.09 -19.82 15.58
N ILE A 86 -3.74 -20.76 16.27
CA ILE A 86 -3.95 -22.12 15.77
C ILE A 86 -5.39 -22.25 15.23
N PRO A 87 -5.60 -22.74 13.99
CA PRO A 87 -4.63 -23.33 13.07
C PRO A 87 -3.87 -22.32 12.19
N ASN A 88 -4.35 -21.08 12.10
CA ASN A 88 -3.75 -20.03 11.29
C ASN A 88 -3.73 -18.72 12.08
N THR A 89 -2.66 -17.95 11.93
CA THR A 89 -2.62 -16.56 12.37
C THR A 89 -3.69 -15.75 11.65
N VAL A 90 -4.45 -14.98 12.43
CA VAL A 90 -5.56 -14.17 11.93
C VAL A 90 -5.05 -12.90 11.23
N THR A 91 -5.83 -12.36 10.29
CA THR A 91 -5.48 -11.10 9.61
C THR A 91 -5.78 -9.86 10.46
N VAL A 92 -6.77 -9.95 11.35
CA VAL A 92 -7.12 -8.88 12.29
C VAL A 92 -5.91 -8.56 13.16
N ALA A 93 -5.61 -7.28 13.32
CA ALA A 93 -4.44 -6.76 14.05
C ALA A 93 -3.04 -7.12 13.48
N ASN A 94 -2.95 -7.92 12.41
CA ASN A 94 -1.69 -8.26 11.73
C ASN A 94 -1.47 -7.47 10.42
N SER A 95 -2.29 -6.44 10.18
CA SER A 95 -2.16 -5.56 9.02
C SER A 95 -1.08 -4.52 9.23
N VAL A 96 -0.13 -4.42 8.29
CA VAL A 96 0.95 -3.43 8.30
C VAL A 96 1.07 -2.75 6.94
N GLY A 97 1.37 -1.45 6.94
CA GLY A 97 1.48 -0.67 5.72
C GLY A 97 1.69 0.81 6.00
N PHE A 98 1.47 1.63 4.98
CA PHE A 98 1.54 3.10 5.07
C PHE A 98 0.54 3.70 4.08
N PHE A 99 0.19 4.98 4.29
CA PHE A 99 -0.68 5.74 3.39
C PHE A 99 0.11 6.84 2.70
N LEU A 100 -0.13 7.00 1.39
CA LEU A 100 0.26 8.20 0.66
C LEU A 100 -0.95 9.12 0.59
N ARG A 101 -0.87 10.25 1.30
CA ARG A 101 -1.96 11.22 1.38
C ARG A 101 -1.58 12.49 0.63
N PRO A 102 -2.48 13.08 -0.18
CA PRO A 102 -2.21 14.38 -0.78
C PRO A 102 -2.07 15.43 0.33
N TYR A 103 -1.07 16.30 0.20
CA TYR A 103 -0.84 17.42 1.11
C TYR A 103 -0.50 18.65 0.29
N ASN A 104 -1.43 19.61 0.24
CA ASN A 104 -1.37 20.78 -0.65
C ASN A 104 -1.08 20.42 -2.11
N PHE A 105 -1.55 19.25 -2.56
CA PHE A 105 -1.36 18.76 -3.92
C PHE A 105 -2.49 19.21 -4.86
N PHE A 106 -3.70 19.32 -4.30
CA PHE A 106 -4.89 19.80 -4.99
C PHE A 106 -5.34 21.13 -4.35
N ASP A 107 -6.06 21.96 -5.10
CA ASP A 107 -6.61 23.22 -4.61
C ASP A 107 -7.78 23.01 -3.62
N GLN A 108 -8.43 21.84 -3.70
CA GLN A 108 -9.51 21.41 -2.80
C GLN A 108 -9.54 19.87 -2.73
N ASP A 109 -10.27 19.30 -1.78
CA ASP A 109 -10.49 17.85 -1.70
C ASP A 109 -11.21 17.35 -2.98
N PRO A 110 -10.63 16.43 -3.76
CA PRO A 110 -11.28 15.88 -4.95
C PRO A 110 -12.63 15.20 -4.66
N SER A 111 -12.88 14.75 -3.42
CA SER A 111 -14.12 14.06 -3.05
C SER A 111 -15.38 14.93 -3.18
N ILE A 112 -15.22 16.26 -3.18
CA ILE A 112 -16.34 17.22 -3.34
C ILE A 112 -17.05 17.11 -4.69
N ASN A 113 -16.34 16.61 -5.71
CA ASN A 113 -16.89 16.39 -7.06
C ASN A 113 -17.27 14.92 -7.29
N SER A 114 -17.42 14.12 -6.23
CA SER A 114 -17.83 12.73 -6.35
C SER A 114 -19.25 12.63 -6.90
N ALA A 115 -19.46 11.76 -7.89
CA ALA A 115 -20.78 11.42 -8.40
C ALA A 115 -21.67 10.76 -7.32
N ASP A 116 -21.04 10.17 -6.30
CA ASP A 116 -21.73 9.51 -5.18
C ASP A 116 -21.90 10.46 -3.97
N SER A 117 -21.59 11.76 -4.11
CA SER A 117 -21.80 12.74 -3.04
C SER A 117 -23.30 13.02 -2.84
N ILE A 118 -23.72 13.19 -1.58
CA ILE A 118 -25.13 13.42 -1.22
C ILE A 118 -25.22 14.72 -0.41
N TYR A 119 -26.09 15.63 -0.84
CA TYR A 119 -26.38 16.88 -0.15
C TYR A 119 -27.80 17.35 -0.44
N PHE A 120 -28.52 17.77 0.60
CA PHE A 120 -29.83 18.41 0.50
C PHE A 120 -30.02 19.37 1.69
N ARG A 121 -30.80 20.42 1.48
CA ARG A 121 -31.12 21.44 2.49
C ARG A 121 -32.44 21.10 3.19
N GLU A 122 -32.70 21.74 4.33
CA GLU A 122 -33.92 21.52 5.12
C GLU A 122 -35.21 21.88 4.38
N ASP A 123 -35.15 22.79 3.39
CA ASP A 123 -36.28 23.20 2.55
C ASP A 123 -36.58 22.21 1.40
N GLN A 124 -35.79 21.16 1.25
CA GLN A 124 -35.92 20.17 0.18
C GLN A 124 -36.43 18.84 0.74
N ASP A 125 -37.15 18.07 -0.08
CA ASP A 125 -37.62 16.73 0.29
C ASP A 125 -36.51 15.69 0.12
N PRO A 126 -35.96 15.10 1.20
CA PRO A 126 -34.92 14.07 1.12
C PRO A 126 -35.45 12.73 0.60
N GLY A 127 -36.76 12.56 0.48
CA GLY A 127 -37.42 11.39 -0.11
C GLY A 127 -37.55 11.45 -1.63
N ALA A 128 -37.20 12.56 -2.28
CA ALA A 128 -37.25 12.69 -3.73
C ALA A 128 -35.93 12.22 -4.39
N CYS A 129 -36.01 11.33 -5.39
CA CYS A 129 -34.84 10.78 -6.11
C CYS A 129 -33.99 11.87 -6.80
N ASP A 130 -34.63 12.92 -7.32
CA ASP A 130 -33.94 14.04 -7.98
C ASP A 130 -33.10 14.90 -7.01
N VAL A 131 -33.36 14.79 -5.70
CA VAL A 131 -32.68 15.52 -4.63
C VAL A 131 -31.68 14.63 -3.91
N ASN A 132 -32.07 13.38 -3.64
CA ASN A 132 -31.27 12.40 -2.93
C ASN A 132 -31.29 11.07 -3.68
N PRO A 133 -30.20 10.71 -4.40
CA PRO A 133 -30.08 9.43 -5.07
C PRO A 133 -30.33 8.21 -4.18
N LEU A 134 -30.14 8.32 -2.85
CA LEU A 134 -30.43 7.24 -1.92
C LEU A 134 -31.94 6.95 -1.80
N ALA A 135 -32.80 7.92 -2.11
CA ALA A 135 -34.25 7.76 -2.00
C ALA A 135 -34.81 6.76 -3.04
N CYS A 136 -34.15 6.61 -4.19
CA CYS A 136 -34.52 5.65 -5.23
C CYS A 136 -33.69 4.37 -5.22
N LEU A 137 -32.83 4.15 -4.21
CA LEU A 137 -32.05 2.91 -4.10
C LEU A 137 -32.93 1.66 -4.13
N SER A 138 -34.08 1.68 -3.46
CA SER A 138 -35.00 0.53 -3.43
C SER A 138 -35.57 0.16 -4.80
N GLU A 139 -35.67 1.12 -5.72
CA GLU A 139 -36.16 0.91 -7.08
C GLU A 139 -35.00 0.67 -8.07
N ALA A 140 -33.96 1.48 -8.00
CA ALA A 140 -32.82 1.46 -8.91
C ALA A 140 -31.85 0.30 -8.66
N ALA A 141 -31.70 -0.14 -7.41
CA ALA A 141 -30.85 -1.27 -7.01
C ALA A 141 -31.67 -2.51 -6.61
N ALA A 142 -32.89 -2.65 -7.13
CA ALA A 142 -33.79 -3.76 -6.80
C ALA A 142 -33.29 -5.13 -7.29
N CYS A 143 -32.42 -5.16 -8.30
CA CYS A 143 -31.88 -6.40 -8.85
C CYS A 143 -30.50 -6.73 -8.26
N ALA A 144 -30.37 -7.95 -7.75
CA ALA A 144 -29.07 -8.56 -7.49
C ALA A 144 -28.61 -9.30 -8.76
N PRO A 145 -27.31 -9.25 -9.10
CA PRO A 145 -26.79 -10.05 -10.21
C PRO A 145 -26.85 -11.54 -9.88
N ASP A 146 -27.09 -12.38 -10.89
CA ASP A 146 -26.88 -13.82 -10.75
C ASP A 146 -25.39 -14.08 -10.55
N LEU A 147 -25.04 -14.66 -9.41
CA LEU A 147 -23.65 -14.97 -9.08
C LEU A 147 -23.19 -16.18 -9.90
N PRO A 148 -22.03 -16.12 -10.58
CA PRO A 148 -21.47 -17.30 -11.20
C PRO A 148 -21.16 -18.36 -10.13
N ALA A 149 -21.26 -19.64 -10.51
CA ALA A 149 -20.80 -20.71 -9.64
C ALA A 149 -19.33 -20.50 -9.29
N PHE A 150 -18.98 -20.78 -8.03
CA PHE A 150 -17.61 -20.67 -7.54
C PHE A 150 -16.64 -21.50 -8.41
N SER A 151 -15.50 -20.91 -8.76
CA SER A 151 -14.40 -21.60 -9.43
C SER A 151 -13.12 -21.51 -8.60
N HIS A 152 -12.35 -22.59 -8.59
CA HIS A 152 -11.05 -22.68 -7.93
C HIS A 152 -9.96 -22.78 -9.00
N GLY A 153 -8.89 -21.99 -8.87
CA GLY A 153 -7.75 -21.97 -9.81
C GLY A 153 -6.93 -23.26 -9.87
N GLY A 154 -7.31 -24.28 -9.11
CA GLY A 154 -6.64 -25.56 -9.04
C GLY A 154 -5.39 -25.54 -8.16
N PHE A 155 -4.70 -26.68 -8.14
CA PHE A 155 -3.37 -26.82 -7.57
C PHE A 155 -2.38 -27.01 -8.71
N PHE A 156 -1.16 -26.49 -8.56
CA PHE A 156 -0.09 -26.78 -9.50
C PHE A 156 0.48 -28.17 -9.19
N HIS A 157 0.33 -29.08 -10.15
CA HIS A 157 1.03 -30.37 -10.15
C HIS A 157 1.94 -30.40 -11.39
N ASN A 158 3.23 -30.69 -11.20
CA ASN A 158 4.20 -30.84 -12.28
C ASN A 158 3.86 -32.04 -13.18
#